data_AF-A0A7L3JSB2-F1
#
_entry.id   AF-A0A7L3JSB2-F1
#
_cell.length_a   1.000
_cell.length_b   1.000
_cell.length_c   1.000
_cell.angle_alpha   90.00
_cell.angle_beta   90.00
_cell.angle_gamma   90.00
#
_symmetry.space_group_name_H-M   'P 1'
#
loop_
_entity.id
_entity.type
_entity.pdbx_description
1 polymer ?
#
loop_
_entity_poly.entity_id
_entity_poly.type
_entity_poly.pdbx_seq_one_letter_code
_entity_poly.pdbx_strand_id
1 'polypeptide(L)'
;REALGRGAASLSLGEGKAVLQLREEARCSALDLFKLPIAEARSQLQALVFGMAGRIKSLERRLEGPRGVSEGAKGRRRADPSPRKNRGAGSALPAKRKIPGESLINPGFKSKKAPSGVDFEDS
;
A
#
# COMPACT_ATOMS: atom_id res chain seq x y z
N ARG A 1 12.37 -19.18 16.50
CA ARG A 1 10.99 -18.72 16.18
C ARG A 1 9.97 -19.81 16.47
N GLU A 2 10.22 -21.06 16.07
CA GLU A 2 9.33 -22.18 16.35
C GLU A 2 9.05 -22.39 17.84
N ALA A 3 10.09 -22.37 18.68
CA ALA A 3 9.94 -22.47 20.14
C ALA A 3 8.97 -21.42 20.72
N LEU A 4 9.00 -20.19 20.22
CA LEU A 4 8.08 -19.12 20.64
C LEU A 4 6.64 -19.39 20.17
N GLY A 5 6.46 -19.88 18.94
CA GLY A 5 5.14 -20.21 18.40
C GLY A 5 4.47 -21.40 19.10
N ARG A 6 5.27 -22.31 19.67
CA ARG A 6 4.79 -23.48 20.42
C ARG A 6 4.67 -23.23 21.94
N GLY A 7 4.98 -22.03 22.43
CA GLY A 7 5.00 -21.74 23.86
C GLY A 7 6.12 -22.46 24.63
N ALA A 8 7.18 -22.90 23.94
CA ALA A 8 8.30 -23.64 24.51
C ALA A 8 9.48 -22.73 24.90
N ALA A 9 9.19 -21.47 25.24
CA ALA A 9 10.18 -20.50 25.70
C ALA A 9 9.90 -20.13 27.16
N SER A 10 10.94 -20.12 28.01
CA SER A 10 10.84 -19.69 29.40
C SER A 10 11.92 -18.65 29.71
N LEU A 11 11.58 -17.66 30.52
CA LEU A 11 12.49 -16.60 30.94
C LEU A 11 12.64 -16.63 32.47
N SER A 12 13.88 -16.67 32.96
CA SER A 12 14.19 -16.52 34.37
C SER A 12 15.03 -15.27 34.59
N LEU A 13 14.70 -14.49 35.62
CA LEU A 13 15.45 -13.30 36.01
C LEU A 13 16.33 -13.63 37.22
N GLY A 14 17.63 -13.39 37.09
CA GLY A 14 18.59 -13.47 38.18
C GLY A 14 19.13 -12.10 38.55
N GLU A 15 20.12 -12.09 39.44
CA GLU A 15 20.83 -10.87 39.82
C GLU A 15 21.77 -10.42 38.69
N GLY A 16 21.47 -9.27 38.08
CA GLY A 16 22.28 -8.68 37.01
C GLY A 16 22.14 -9.30 35.61
N LYS A 17 21.51 -10.47 35.47
CA LYS A 17 21.24 -11.11 34.18
C LYS A 17 19.89 -11.83 34.13
N ALA A 18 19.37 -12.03 32.93
CA ALA A 18 18.25 -12.93 32.67
C ALA A 18 18.69 -14.08 31.77
N VAL A 19 18.01 -15.22 31.84
CA VAL A 19 18.29 -16.38 31.00
C VAL A 19 17.02 -16.73 30.23
N LEU A 20 17.11 -16.70 28.91
CA LEU A 20 16.05 -17.15 28.00
C LEU A 20 16.35 -18.59 27.58
N GLN A 21 15.48 -19.52 27.97
CA GLN A 21 15.56 -20.91 27.56
C GLN A 21 14.55 -21.18 26.46
N LEU A 22 15.02 -21.77 25.36
CA LEU A 22 14.22 -22.20 24.22
C LEU A 22 14.30 -23.72 24.18
N ARG A 23 13.18 -24.38 24.48
CA ARG A 23 13.04 -25.83 24.39
C ARG A 23 12.55 -26.19 23.00
N GLU A 24 13.37 -26.98 22.31
CA GLU A 24 13.04 -27.65 21.06
C GLU A 24 13.01 -29.15 21.33
N GLU A 25 12.23 -29.90 20.55
CA GLU A 25 11.81 -31.29 20.81
C GLU A 25 12.97 -32.23 21.26
N ALA A 26 14.20 -32.00 20.77
CA ALA A 26 15.39 -32.73 21.16
C ALA A 26 16.56 -31.87 21.69
N ARG A 27 16.40 -30.54 21.79
CA ARG A 27 17.48 -29.61 22.16
C ARG A 27 16.97 -28.47 23.04
N CYS A 28 17.74 -28.14 24.06
CA CYS A 28 17.53 -26.93 24.84
C CYS A 28 18.64 -25.94 24.51
N SER A 29 18.27 -24.71 24.16
CA SER A 29 19.21 -23.60 24.01
C SER A 29 18.95 -22.58 25.10
N ALA A 30 20.01 -22.14 25.77
CA ALA A 30 19.96 -21.07 26.77
C ALA A 30 20.71 -19.85 26.23
N LEU A 31 20.12 -18.67 26.38
CA LEU A 31 20.72 -17.39 26.04
C LEU A 31 20.77 -16.51 27.28
N ASP A 32 21.97 -16.08 27.63
CA ASP A 32 22.18 -15.08 28.67
C ASP A 32 21.89 -13.68 28.12
N LEU A 33 21.06 -12.94 28.86
CA LEU A 33 20.60 -11.59 28.54
C LEU A 33 21.11 -10.64 29.62
N PHE A 34 21.74 -9.55 29.19
CA PHE A 34 22.26 -8.52 30.07
C PHE A 34 21.48 -7.22 29.91
N LYS A 35 21.48 -6.41 30.96
CA LYS A 35 20.79 -5.12 30.96
C LYS A 35 21.47 -4.15 30.02
N LEU A 36 20.71 -3.59 29.08
CA LEU A 36 21.18 -2.50 28.23
C LEU A 36 21.33 -1.19 29.04
N PRO A 37 22.28 -0.31 28.66
CA PRO A 37 22.35 1.04 29.21
C PRO A 37 21.03 1.79 29.04
N ILE A 38 20.67 2.64 30.01
CA ILE A 38 19.35 3.30 30.06
C ILE A 38 19.06 4.12 28.79
N ALA A 39 20.06 4.84 28.28
CA ALA A 39 19.91 5.65 27.07
C ALA A 39 19.57 4.80 25.85
N GLU A 40 20.23 3.65 25.67
CA GLU A 40 19.97 2.74 24.56
C GLU A 40 18.63 2.02 24.75
N ALA A 41 18.38 1.51 25.96
CA ALA A 41 17.13 0.83 26.30
C ALA A 41 15.91 1.71 26.01
N ARG A 42 15.98 3.01 26.31
CA ARG A 42 14.89 3.96 26.02
C ARG A 42 14.58 4.02 24.52
N SER A 43 15.59 4.21 23.69
CA SER A 43 15.42 4.29 22.23
C SER A 43 14.90 2.97 21.65
N GLN A 44 15.41 1.83 22.12
CA GLN A 44 14.96 0.50 21.70
C GLN A 44 13.50 0.24 22.10
N LEU A 45 13.10 0.62 23.33
CA LEU A 45 11.72 0.47 23.80
C LEU A 45 10.75 1.35 23.01
N GLN A 46 11.12 2.60 22.72
CA GLN A 46 10.30 3.49 21.89
C GLN A 46 10.09 2.89 20.49
N ALA A 47 11.18 2.48 19.83
CA ALA A 47 11.11 1.87 18.51
C ALA A 47 10.27 0.57 18.51
N LEU A 48 10.43 -0.27 19.53
CA LEU A 48 9.67 -1.51 19.69
C LEU A 48 8.18 -1.24 19.84
N VAL A 49 7.78 -0.30 20.70
CA VAL A 49 6.37 0.04 20.94
C VAL A 49 5.70 0.58 19.68
N PHE A 50 6.32 1.57 19.01
CA PHE A 50 5.77 2.10 17.76
C PHE A 50 5.77 1.06 16.64
N GLY A 51 6.81 0.23 16.56
CA GLY A 51 6.88 -0.88 15.61
C GLY A 51 5.77 -1.92 15.83
N MET A 52 5.47 -2.27 17.08
CA MET A 52 4.37 -3.19 17.41
C MET A 52 3.01 -2.58 17.04
N ALA A 53 2.76 -1.32 17.38
CA ALA A 53 1.51 -0.64 17.01
C ALA A 53 1.30 -0.61 15.49
N GLY A 54 2.36 -0.29 14.72
CA GLY A 54 2.32 -0.34 13.26
C GLY A 54 2.06 -1.74 12.71
N ARG A 55 2.69 -2.77 13.30
CA ARG A 55 2.48 -4.17 12.90
C ARG A 55 1.06 -4.66 13.20
N ILE A 56 0.52 -4.33 14.38
CA ILE A 56 -0.86 -4.67 14.75
C ILE A 56 -1.84 -4.06 13.74
N LYS A 57 -1.75 -2.75 13.49
CA LYS A 57 -2.59 -2.06 12.49
C LYS A 57 -2.48 -2.65 11.08
N SER A 58 -1.30 -3.13 10.71
CA SER A 58 -1.08 -3.81 9.42
C SER A 58 -1.71 -5.21 9.39
N LEU A 59 -1.56 -5.97 10.47
CA LEU A 59 -2.15 -7.30 10.62
C LEU A 59 -3.68 -7.23 10.66
N GLU A 60 -4.26 -6.27 11.39
CA GLU A 60 -5.71 -6.02 11.43
C GLU A 60 -6.26 -5.74 10.03
N ARG A 61 -5.66 -4.82 9.28
CA ARG A 61 -6.08 -4.54 7.89
C ARG A 61 -5.96 -5.74 6.96
N ARG A 62 -4.97 -6.61 7.17
CA ARG A 62 -4.82 -7.86 6.39
C ARG A 62 -5.85 -8.91 6.79
N LEU A 63 -6.22 -8.94 8.07
CA LEU A 63 -7.24 -9.84 8.62
C LEU A 63 -8.65 -9.43 8.18
N GLU A 64 -8.91 -8.13 8.06
CA GLU A 64 -10.17 -7.58 7.54
C GLU A 64 -10.43 -7.99 6.08
N GLY A 65 -9.41 -8.50 5.37
CA GLY A 65 -9.49 -8.98 4.01
C GLY A 65 -9.90 -7.88 3.02
N PRO A 66 -9.89 -8.15 1.71
CA PRO A 66 -10.69 -7.35 0.81
C PRO A 66 -12.15 -7.65 1.16
N ARG A 67 -12.77 -6.83 2.03
CA ARG A 67 -14.22 -6.72 2.05
C ARG A 67 -14.65 -6.45 0.61
N GLY A 68 -15.28 -7.46 0.02
CA GLY A 68 -15.78 -7.54 -1.35
C GLY A 68 -15.59 -6.31 -2.22
N VAL A 69 -14.53 -6.30 -3.02
CA VAL A 69 -14.62 -5.78 -4.38
C VAL A 69 -14.46 -6.97 -5.30
N SER A 70 -15.50 -7.80 -5.30
CA SER A 70 -15.85 -8.56 -6.50
C SER A 70 -16.51 -7.55 -7.45
N GLU A 71 -15.73 -6.63 -7.99
CA GLU A 71 -16.09 -5.89 -9.20
C GLU A 71 -14.89 -5.90 -10.14
N GLY A 72 -15.06 -6.60 -11.25
CA GLY A 72 -14.25 -6.38 -12.43
C GLY A 72 -12.90 -7.10 -12.45
N ALA A 73 -12.93 -8.42 -12.50
CA ALA A 73 -11.93 -9.14 -13.30
C ALA A 73 -12.08 -8.73 -14.78
N LYS A 74 -11.62 -7.54 -15.16
CA LYS A 74 -11.42 -7.14 -16.54
C LYS A 74 -10.09 -6.41 -16.69
N GLY A 75 -9.15 -7.13 -17.29
CA GLY A 75 -8.18 -6.50 -18.18
C GLY A 75 -6.84 -6.10 -17.58
N ARG A 76 -6.18 -7.00 -16.85
CA ARG A 76 -4.72 -6.88 -16.67
C ARG A 76 -4.00 -7.36 -17.94
N ARG A 77 -4.21 -6.67 -19.07
CA ARG A 77 -3.33 -6.78 -20.24
C ARG A 77 -2.18 -5.82 -20.02
N ARG A 78 -1.03 -6.39 -19.65
CA ARG A 78 0.27 -5.71 -19.69
C ARG A 78 0.42 -5.09 -21.08
N ALA A 79 0.55 -3.76 -21.16
CA ALA A 79 0.84 -3.09 -22.41
C ALA A 79 2.28 -3.42 -22.80
N ASP A 80 2.44 -4.25 -23.82
CA ASP A 80 3.71 -4.53 -24.47
C ASP A 80 4.02 -3.39 -25.46
N PRO A 81 5.15 -2.67 -25.34
CA PRO A 81 5.49 -1.60 -26.26
C PRO A 81 6.23 -2.19 -27.46
N SER A 82 5.51 -2.65 -28.47
CA SER A 82 6.11 -3.04 -29.75
C SER A 82 5.41 -2.35 -30.94
N PRO A 83 6.12 -1.52 -31.72
CA PRO A 83 5.55 -0.86 -32.89
C PRO A 83 5.61 -1.82 -34.08
N ARG A 84 4.48 -2.39 -34.49
CA ARG A 84 4.42 -3.22 -35.71
C ARG A 84 3.46 -2.66 -36.76
N LYS A 85 4.07 -1.83 -37.60
CA LYS A 85 4.09 -1.88 -39.09
C LYS A 85 2.75 -2.04 -39.83
N ASN A 86 2.42 -0.95 -40.54
CA ASN A 86 1.40 -0.76 -41.56
C ASN A 86 1.30 -1.87 -42.62
N ARG A 87 0.05 -2.23 -42.98
CA ARG A 87 -0.45 -2.71 -44.28
C ARG A 87 -1.97 -2.81 -44.16
N GLY A 88 -2.84 -2.21 -44.98
CA GLY A 88 -2.69 -1.31 -46.11
C GLY A 88 -4.07 -0.79 -46.55
N ALA A 89 -4.04 0.32 -47.28
CA ALA A 89 -4.99 0.79 -48.30
C ALA A 89 -6.47 1.07 -47.95
N GLY A 90 -6.84 2.35 -48.02
CA GLY A 90 -8.23 2.77 -48.26
C GLY A 90 -8.52 4.23 -47.92
N SER A 91 -8.50 5.11 -48.92
CA SER A 91 -9.11 6.45 -48.97
C SER A 91 -8.47 7.59 -48.18
N ALA A 92 -8.04 8.62 -48.92
CA ALA A 92 -7.57 9.89 -48.43
C ALA A 92 -8.73 10.74 -47.88
N LEU A 93 -8.73 11.00 -46.57
CA LEU A 93 -9.49 12.10 -45.96
C LEU A 93 -8.59 12.75 -44.89
N PRO A 94 -8.57 14.09 -44.78
CA PRO A 94 -7.62 14.80 -43.93
C PRO A 94 -7.78 14.38 -42.47
N ALA A 95 -6.64 14.18 -41.80
CA ALA A 95 -6.55 13.79 -40.41
C ALA A 95 -7.49 14.64 -39.55
N LYS A 96 -8.56 14.03 -39.03
CA LYS A 96 -9.41 14.67 -38.03
C LYS A 96 -8.56 14.89 -36.78
N ARG A 97 -8.16 16.14 -36.59
CA ARG A 97 -7.48 16.64 -35.41
C ARG A 97 -8.30 16.23 -34.19
N LYS A 98 -7.69 15.50 -33.25
CA LYS A 98 -8.31 15.17 -31.96
C LYS A 98 -8.79 16.47 -31.33
N ILE A 99 -10.09 16.61 -31.13
CA ILE A 99 -10.69 17.79 -30.54
C ILE A 99 -10.34 17.77 -29.04
N PRO A 100 -9.63 18.78 -28.50
CA PRO A 100 -9.32 18.85 -27.08
C PRO A 100 -10.62 18.87 -26.28
N GLY A 101 -10.82 17.89 -25.40
CA GLY A 101 -11.99 17.78 -24.52
C GLY A 101 -12.95 16.62 -24.79
N GLU A 102 -12.69 15.75 -25.77
CA GLU A 102 -13.51 14.54 -26.00
C GLU A 102 -12.95 13.27 -25.31
N SER A 103 -11.87 13.38 -24.54
CA SER A 103 -11.27 12.24 -23.85
C SER A 103 -12.05 11.88 -22.59
N LEU A 104 -12.40 10.60 -22.40
CA LEU A 104 -13.01 10.08 -21.17
C LEU A 104 -12.16 10.34 -19.90
N ILE A 105 -10.85 10.51 -20.07
CA ILE A 105 -9.90 10.77 -18.98
C ILE A 105 -9.85 12.26 -18.62
N ASN A 106 -10.23 13.13 -19.55
CA ASN A 106 -10.31 14.57 -19.32
C ASN A 106 -11.53 15.10 -20.08
N PRO A 107 -12.73 14.91 -19.53
CA PRO A 107 -13.95 15.37 -20.18
C PRO A 107 -13.82 16.89 -20.26
N GLY A 108 -13.85 17.40 -21.48
CA GLY A 108 -13.53 18.78 -21.81
C GLY A 108 -14.30 19.75 -20.93
N PHE A 109 -13.59 20.79 -20.51
CA PHE A 109 -14.18 21.96 -19.86
C PHE A 109 -15.30 22.48 -20.76
N LYS A 110 -16.56 22.29 -20.36
CA LYS A 110 -17.73 22.79 -21.10
C LYS A 110 -17.59 24.31 -21.17
N SER A 111 -17.53 24.86 -22.39
CA SER A 111 -17.50 26.32 -22.57
C SER A 111 -18.74 26.92 -21.89
N LYS A 112 -18.52 27.84 -20.95
CA LYS A 112 -19.62 28.62 -20.37
C LYS A 112 -20.15 29.56 -21.46
N LYS A 113 -21.45 29.48 -21.75
CA LYS A 113 -22.14 30.41 -22.64
C LYS A 113 -22.00 31.83 -22.05
N ALA A 114 -21.61 32.80 -22.87
CA ALA A 114 -21.51 34.19 -22.42
C ALA A 114 -22.89 34.68 -21.93
N PRO A 115 -22.96 35.45 -20.84
CA PRO A 115 -24.22 36.01 -20.37
C PRO A 115 -24.78 36.93 -21.45
N SER A 116 -25.97 36.60 -21.95
CA SER A 116 -26.78 37.52 -22.74
C SER A 116 -27.35 38.54 -21.76
N GLY A 117 -27.04 39.82 -21.98
CA GLY A 117 -27.62 40.92 -21.21
C GLY A 117 -29.14 40.96 -21.31
N VAL A 118 -29.76 41.69 -20.39
CA VAL A 118 -31.20 41.97 -20.38
C VAL A 118 -31.40 43.30 -21.10
N ASP A 119 -32.27 43.34 -22.12
CA ASP A 119 -32.68 44.59 -22.76
C ASP A 119 -33.71 45.30 -21.88
N PHE A 120 -33.46 46.57 -21.58
CA PHE A 120 -34.45 47.45 -20.97
C PHE A 120 -35.00 48.33 -22.09
N GLU A 121 -36.30 48.22 -22.39
CA GLU A 121 -36.94 49.19 -23.27
C GLU A 121 -36.99 50.55 -22.57
N ASP A 122 -36.39 51.56 -23.20
CA ASP A 122 -36.49 52.96 -22.77
C ASP A 122 -37.94 53.44 -22.92
N SER A 123 -38.57 53.79 -21.79
CA SER A 123 -39.85 54.50 -21.72
C SER A 123 -39.65 56.00 -21.60
#